data_AF-A0A2N1F509-F1
#
_entry.id   AF-A0A2N1F509-F1
#
_cell.length_a   1.000
_cell.length_b   1.000
_cell.length_c   1.000
_cell.angle_alpha   90.00
_cell.angle_beta   90.00
_cell.angle_gamma   90.00
#
_symmetry.space_group_name_H-M   'P 1'
#
loop_
_entity.id
_entity.type
_entity.pdbx_description
1 polymer ?
#
loop_
_entity_poly.entity_id
_entity_poly.type
_entity_poly.pdbx_seq_one_letter_code
_entity_poly.pdbx_strand_id
1 'polypeptide(L)' 'MDYKKALWKYIYGSKKHYETKNDDYAILGNAPFLVEKETGRIIQFGTAHSTKEYIQQYEEDTYIYVDDSIIEPEDIENY' A
#
# COMPACT_ATOMS: atom_id res chain seq x y z
N MET A 1 -23.31 -7.64 1.86
CA MET A 1 -22.90 -6.89 0.66
C MET A 1 -21.69 -7.60 0.10
N ASP A 2 -21.86 -8.36 -0.97
CA ASP A 2 -20.75 -9.07 -1.63
C ASP A 2 -20.16 -8.14 -2.70
N TYR A 3 -19.45 -7.11 -2.25
CA TYR A 3 -18.60 -6.34 -3.15
C TYR A 3 -17.25 -7.05 -3.20
N LYS A 4 -17.11 -8.04 -4.09
CA LYS A 4 -15.80 -8.36 -4.64
C LYS A 4 -15.35 -7.13 -5.43
N LYS A 5 -14.84 -6.12 -4.72
CA LYS A 5 -14.36 -4.87 -5.31
C LYS A 5 -13.34 -5.26 -6.36
N ALA A 6 -13.58 -4.82 -7.59
CA ALA A 6 -12.61 -5.04 -8.63
C ALA A 6 -11.41 -4.12 -8.34
N LEU A 7 -10.28 -4.70 -7.97
CA LEU A 7 -9.06 -3.98 -7.58
C LEU A 7 -7.97 -4.18 -8.62
N TRP A 8 -7.13 -3.16 -8.80
CA TRP A 8 -5.81 -3.30 -9.40
C TRP A 8 -4.74 -3.23 -8.33
N LYS A 9 -3.77 -4.14 -8.40
CA LYS A 9 -2.61 -4.18 -7.52
C LYS A 9 -1.38 -3.69 -8.28
N TYR A 10 -0.69 -2.71 -7.70
CA TYR A 10 0.56 -2.19 -8.23
C TYR A 10 1.71 -2.50 -7.29
N ILE A 11 2.83 -2.92 -7.88
CA ILE A 11 4.10 -3.16 -7.22
C ILE A 11 5.16 -2.52 -8.10
N TYR A 12 6.11 -1.84 -7.48
CA TYR A 12 7.22 -1.20 -8.18
C TYR A 12 8.52 -1.46 -7.43
N GLY A 13 9.63 -1.25 -8.12
CA GLY A 13 10.95 -1.50 -7.58
C GLY A 13 12.05 -1.27 -8.59
N SER A 14 13.30 -1.39 -8.14
CA SER A 14 14.47 -1.29 -9.00
C SER A 14 14.52 -2.48 -9.96
N LYS A 15 14.70 -2.17 -11.26
CA LYS A 15 14.98 -3.19 -12.28
C LYS A 15 16.19 -4.05 -11.89
N LYS A 16 17.25 -3.43 -11.40
CA LYS A 16 18.49 -4.12 -11.02
C LYS A 16 18.26 -5.07 -9.84
N HIS A 17 17.48 -4.66 -8.85
CA HIS A 17 17.06 -5.55 -7.77
C HIS A 17 16.25 -6.74 -8.31
N TYR A 18 15.29 -6.48 -9.20
CA TYR A 18 14.49 -7.54 -9.81
C TYR A 18 15.32 -8.57 -10.58
N GLU A 19 16.31 -8.12 -11.34
CA GLU A 19 17.18 -8.98 -12.17
C GLU A 19 18.23 -9.73 -11.35
N THR A 20 18.82 -9.08 -10.34
CA THR A 20 19.96 -9.64 -9.58
C THR A 20 19.57 -10.30 -8.27
N LYS A 21 18.38 -10.00 -7.75
CA LYS A 21 17.93 -10.36 -6.39
C LYS A 21 18.86 -9.87 -5.27
N ASN A 22 19.69 -8.87 -5.54
CA ASN A 22 20.51 -8.22 -4.52
C ASN A 22 19.71 -7.09 -3.85
N ASP A 23 19.52 -7.20 -2.54
CA ASP A 23 18.77 -6.27 -1.70
C ASP A 23 19.41 -4.88 -1.60
N ASP A 24 20.71 -4.74 -1.87
CA ASP A 24 21.40 -3.43 -1.95
C ASP A 24 20.79 -2.50 -3.01
N TYR A 25 20.07 -3.08 -3.98
CA TYR A 25 19.39 -2.32 -5.02
C TYR A 25 17.89 -2.16 -4.77
N ALA A 26 17.35 -2.64 -3.65
CA ALA A 26 15.95 -2.47 -3.29
C ALA A 26 15.65 -0.98 -3.02
N ILE A 27 14.44 -0.55 -3.38
CA ILE A 27 13.97 0.83 -3.13
C ILE A 27 13.24 0.83 -1.80
N LEU A 28 13.63 1.73 -0.89
CA LEU A 28 12.90 1.94 0.37
C LEU A 28 11.51 2.53 0.10
N GLY A 29 10.50 2.06 0.82
CA GLY A 29 9.12 2.52 0.66
C GLY A 29 8.40 1.92 -0.55
N ASN A 30 8.93 0.87 -1.18
CA ASN A 30 8.32 0.21 -2.35
C ASN A 30 7.11 -0.69 -2.01
N ALA A 31 6.37 -0.36 -0.95
CA ALA A 31 5.20 -1.10 -0.54
C ALA A 31 4.15 -1.12 -1.68
N PRO A 32 3.44 -2.26 -1.85
CA PRO A 32 2.36 -2.35 -2.82
C PRO A 32 1.22 -1.38 -2.48
N PHE A 33 0.43 -1.01 -3.49
CA PHE A 33 -0.82 -0.27 -3.28
C PHE A 33 -1.93 -0.84 -4.17
N LEU A 34 -3.18 -0.61 -3.75
CA LEU A 34 -4.35 -0.96 -4.54
C LEU A 34 -5.04 0.27 -5.10
N VAL A 35 -5.76 0.06 -6.21
CA VAL A 35 -6.66 1.03 -6.80
C VAL A 35 -8.04 0.39 -6.94
N GLU A 36 -9.06 1.00 -6.34
CA GLU A 36 -10.46 0.67 -6.58
C GLU A 36 -10.84 1.02 -8.02
N LYS A 37 -11.29 0.05 -8.83
CA LYS A 37 -11.60 0.32 -10.24
C LYS A 37 -12.78 1.27 -10.45
N GLU A 38 -13.74 1.28 -9.53
CA GLU A 38 -14.96 2.09 -9.67
C GLU A 38 -14.75 3.54 -9.26
N THR A 39 -13.96 3.79 -8.20
CA THR A 39 -13.78 5.11 -7.59
C THR A 39 -12.44 5.75 -7.93
N GLY A 40 -11.45 4.95 -8.34
CA GLY A 40 -10.06 5.37 -8.47
C GLY A 40 -9.34 5.59 -7.12
N ARG A 41 -9.97 5.24 -5.98
CA ARG A 41 -9.36 5.40 -4.65
C ARG A 41 -8.08 4.58 -4.56
N ILE A 42 -7.01 5.21 -4.07
CA ILE A 42 -5.72 4.58 -3.81
C ILE A 42 -5.67 4.10 -2.35
N ILE A 43 -5.13 2.92 -2.16
CA ILE A 43 -5.02 2.24 -0.87
C ILE A 43 -3.55 1.88 -0.72
N GLN A 44 -2.80 2.73 -0.02
CA GLN A 44 -1.39 2.52 0.28
C GLN A 44 -1.27 1.40 1.32
N PHE A 45 -0.36 0.44 1.10
CA PHE A 45 -0.01 -0.52 2.14
C PHE A 45 1.36 -0.21 2.73
N GLY A 46 1.63 -0.81 3.90
CA GLY A 46 2.97 -0.82 4.50
C GLY A 46 3.81 -2.00 4.00
N THR A 47 5.01 -2.14 4.57
CA THR A 47 5.88 -3.31 4.37
C THR A 47 5.93 -4.24 5.59
N ALA A 48 5.11 -3.97 6.62
CA ALA A 48 5.10 -4.73 7.87
C ALA A 48 4.42 -6.10 7.73
N HIS A 49 3.45 -6.21 6.81
CA HIS A 49 2.71 -7.44 6.53
C HIS A 49 2.85 -7.85 5.08
N SER A 50 2.47 -9.09 4.79
CA SER A 50 2.36 -9.57 3.42
C SER A 50 1.21 -8.87 2.69
N THR A 51 1.31 -8.78 1.36
CA THR A 51 0.23 -8.22 0.53
C THR A 51 -1.09 -8.98 0.68
N LYS A 52 -1.03 -10.30 0.94
CA LYS A 52 -2.22 -11.12 1.15
C LYS A 52 -2.96 -10.69 2.42
N GLU A 53 -2.23 -10.44 3.50
CA GLU A 53 -2.80 -9.97 4.76
C GLU A 53 -3.44 -8.59 4.59
N TYR A 54 -2.78 -7.66 3.89
CA TYR A 54 -3.36 -6.36 3.62
C TYR A 54 -4.64 -6.42 2.77
N ILE A 55 -4.68 -7.28 1.73
CA ILE A 55 -5.89 -7.49 0.93
C ILE A 55 -7.00 -8.05 1.81
N GLN A 56 -6.70 -9.04 2.65
CA GLN A 56 -7.70 -9.62 3.55
C GLN A 56 -8.25 -8.58 4.53
N GLN A 57 -7.37 -7.81 5.18
CA GLN A 57 -7.78 -6.74 6.09
C GLN A 57 -8.67 -5.71 5.37
N TYR A 58 -8.33 -5.38 4.13
CA TYR A 58 -9.12 -4.48 3.31
C TYR A 58 -10.50 -5.05 2.94
N GLU A 59 -10.58 -6.33 2.55
CA GLU A 59 -11.84 -7.02 2.25
C GLU A 59 -12.73 -7.21 3.49
N GLU A 60 -12.13 -7.29 4.67
CA GLU A 60 -12.82 -7.42 5.97
C GLU A 60 -13.15 -6.05 6.61
N ASP A 61 -12.84 -4.93 5.95
CA ASP A 61 -12.96 -3.56 6.47
C ASP A 61 -12.21 -3.36 7.82
N THR A 62 -11.18 -4.16 8.10
CA THR A 62 -10.30 -4.04 9.28
C THR A 62 -9.01 -3.28 8.99
N TYR A 63 -8.71 -3.02 7.71
CA TYR A 63 -7.57 -2.19 7.32
C TYR A 63 -7.83 -0.73 7.70
N ILE A 64 -7.05 -0.22 8.65
CA ILE A 64 -7.08 1.19 9.01
C ILE A 64 -6.30 1.96 7.94
N TYR A 65 -7.04 2.76 7.18
CA TYR A 65 -6.45 3.73 6.27
C TYR A 65 -5.76 4.83 7.07
N VAL A 66 -4.45 4.95 6.90
CA VAL A 66 -3.75 6.18 7.26
C VAL A 66 -3.80 7.04 6.01
N ASP A 67 -4.61 8.10 6.06
CA ASP A 67 -4.62 9.10 5.00
C ASP A 67 -3.51 10.10 5.31
N ASP A 68 -2.35 9.93 4.69
CA ASP A 68 -1.20 10.83 4.87
C ASP A 68 -1.50 12.28 4.40
N SER A 69 -2.65 12.54 3.74
CA SER A 69 -3.11 13.89 3.43
C SER A 69 -3.86 14.56 4.60
N ILE A 70 -4.23 13.78 5.61
CA ILE A 70 -4.72 14.27 6.90
C ILE A 70 -3.48 14.42 7.80
N ILE A 71 -2.91 15.62 7.82
CA ILE A 71 -1.95 15.98 8.86
C ILE A 71 -2.76 16.14 10.14
N GLU A 72 -2.66 15.16 11.03
CA GLU A 72 -3.27 15.30 12.35
C GLU A 72 -2.55 16.44 13.09
N PRO A 73 -3.25 17.24 13.92
CA PRO A 73 -2.66 18.42 14.56
C PRO A 73 -1.35 18.12 15.33
N GLU A 74 -1.21 16.91 15.88
CA GLU A 74 -0.03 16.40 16.56
C GLU A 74 1.19 16.19 15.63
N ASP A 75 0.99 15.98 14.33
CA ASP A 75 2.06 15.76 13.35
C ASP A 75 2.70 17.09 12.90
N ILE A 76 2.06 18.23 13.18
CA ILE A 76 2.56 19.57 12.85
C ILE A 76 3.74 19.97 13.74
N GLU A 77 3.79 19.50 15.00
CA GLU A 77 4.84 19.92 15.96
C GLU A 77 6.22 19.32 15.66
N ASN A 78 6.33 18.37 14.73
CA ASN A 78 7.57 17.65 14.42
C ASN A 78 8.23 18.09 13.09
N TYR A 79 7.76 19.18 12.45
CA TYR A 79 8.32 19.76 11.22
C TYR A 79 8.95 21.15 11.43
#